data_AF-A0A7W4EZ27-F1
#
_entry.id   AF-A0A7W4EZ27-F1
#
_cell.length_a   1.000
_cell.length_b   1.000
_cell.length_c   1.000
_cell.angle_alpha   90.00
_cell.angle_beta   90.00
_cell.angle_gamma   90.00
#
_symmetry.space_group_name_H-M   'P 1'
#
loop_
_entity.id
_entity.type
_entity.pdbx_description
1 polymer ?
#
loop_
_entity_poly.entity_id
_entity_poly.type
_entity_poly.pdbx_seq_one_letter_code
_entity_poly.pdbx_strand_id
1 'polypeptide(L)'
;MAHDDSNPMLQPIHGISLQDYAAAASKMTNGMSAEEVCKRLGVDMPVWDEANQLWVKRMQQDQTMAVMSLYGQYYGNANTHPKFNDSVKESNQEGDYLAKIQNDEAFYYELCGARQAAYEAGLDGAQWIQDNYGISLGDFQSVAMKWMANMGNIEKMLRYQEQKQREYAEKFSKEMGGGVADDIEF
;
A
#
# COMPACT_ATOMS: atom_id res chain seq x y z
N MET A 1 -5.83 22.77 -2.55
CA MET A 1 -7.01 23.57 -2.88
C MET A 1 -8.01 23.41 -1.76
N ALA A 2 -8.57 24.50 -1.23
CA ALA A 2 -9.56 24.44 -0.16
C ALA A 2 -10.84 23.76 -0.67
N HIS A 3 -11.48 22.97 0.19
CA HIS A 3 -12.80 22.39 -0.09
C HIS A 3 -13.77 23.52 -0.46
N ASP A 4 -14.37 23.44 -1.64
CA ASP A 4 -15.50 24.29 -1.98
C ASP A 4 -16.76 23.68 -1.35
N ASP A 5 -17.04 24.07 -0.11
CA ASP A 5 -18.21 23.62 0.67
C ASP A 5 -19.55 23.99 0.02
N SER A 6 -19.55 24.83 -1.03
CA SER A 6 -20.76 25.22 -1.76
C SER A 6 -21.10 24.30 -2.93
N ASN A 7 -20.20 23.38 -3.32
CA ASN A 7 -20.47 22.46 -4.41
C ASN A 7 -21.42 21.33 -3.95
N PRO A 8 -22.65 21.23 -4.49
CA PRO A 8 -23.62 20.20 -4.10
C PRO A 8 -23.12 18.78 -4.39
N MET A 9 -22.19 18.61 -5.34
CA MET A 9 -21.61 17.31 -5.66
C MET A 9 -20.61 16.83 -4.60
N LEU A 10 -20.07 17.72 -3.76
CA LEU A 10 -19.11 17.39 -2.70
C LEU A 10 -19.77 17.16 -1.33
N GLN A 11 -21.08 17.38 -1.22
CA GLN A 11 -21.80 17.19 0.04
C GLN A 11 -21.77 15.73 0.50
N PRO A 12 -21.62 15.42 1.80
CA PRO A 12 -21.62 14.04 2.28
C PRO A 12 -22.90 13.27 1.90
N ILE A 13 -22.77 11.99 1.59
CA ILE A 13 -23.89 11.08 1.32
C ILE A 13 -24.09 10.21 2.55
N HIS A 14 -25.24 10.31 3.21
CA HIS A 14 -25.50 9.65 4.50
C HIS A 14 -24.44 9.91 5.58
N GLY A 15 -23.81 11.10 5.55
CA GLY A 15 -22.71 11.43 6.46
C GLY A 15 -21.33 10.88 6.04
N ILE A 16 -21.25 10.16 4.92
CA ILE A 16 -20.00 9.70 4.33
C ILE A 16 -19.47 10.79 3.40
N SER A 17 -18.39 11.45 3.82
CA SER A 17 -17.71 12.47 3.02
C SER A 17 -17.00 11.86 1.80
N LEU A 18 -16.64 12.70 0.81
CA LEU A 18 -15.84 12.24 -0.34
C LEU A 18 -14.49 11.65 0.12
N GLN A 19 -13.91 12.24 1.17
CA GLN A 19 -12.65 11.80 1.75
C GLN A 19 -12.78 10.43 2.42
N ASP A 20 -13.83 10.22 3.22
CA ASP A 20 -14.15 8.92 3.83
C ASP A 20 -14.38 7.85 2.76
N TYR A 21 -15.15 8.18 1.73
CA TYR A 21 -15.47 7.27 0.63
C TYR A 21 -14.21 6.89 -0.17
N ALA A 22 -13.37 7.86 -0.53
CA ALA A 22 -12.14 7.60 -1.28
C ALA A 22 -11.15 6.74 -0.48
N ALA A 23 -11.04 6.97 0.83
CA ALA A 23 -10.23 6.15 1.71
C ALA A 23 -10.76 4.71 1.83
N ALA A 24 -12.08 4.56 2.01
CA ALA A 24 -12.75 3.25 2.04
C ALA A 24 -12.55 2.48 0.72
N ALA A 25 -12.77 3.12 -0.43
CA ALA A 25 -12.57 2.52 -1.75
C ALA A 25 -11.12 2.06 -1.95
N SER A 26 -10.15 2.87 -1.53
CA SER A 26 -8.72 2.51 -1.56
C SER A 26 -8.41 1.30 -0.70
N LYS A 27 -8.97 1.22 0.52
CA LYS A 27 -8.79 0.04 1.39
C LYS A 27 -9.45 -1.21 0.84
N MET A 28 -10.62 -1.10 0.22
CA MET A 28 -11.30 -2.24 -0.41
C MET A 28 -10.49 -2.80 -1.58
N THR A 29 -9.89 -1.94 -2.41
CA THR A 29 -8.96 -2.38 -3.46
C THR A 29 -7.74 -3.12 -2.88
N ASN A 30 -7.32 -2.75 -1.67
CA ASN A 30 -6.23 -3.39 -0.93
C ASN A 30 -6.68 -4.57 -0.04
N GLY A 31 -7.89 -5.10 -0.26
CA GLY A 31 -8.38 -6.33 0.38
C GLY A 31 -9.18 -6.15 1.68
N MET A 32 -9.56 -4.93 2.06
CA MET A 32 -10.51 -4.71 3.16
C MET A 32 -11.93 -5.12 2.73
N SER A 33 -12.64 -5.85 3.59
CA SER A 33 -14.04 -6.22 3.32
C SER A 33 -14.99 -5.02 3.47
N ALA A 34 -16.11 -5.06 2.74
CA ALA A 34 -17.16 -4.04 2.88
C ALA A 34 -17.75 -3.98 4.29
N GLU A 35 -17.80 -5.10 5.01
CA GLU A 35 -18.24 -5.16 6.41
C GLU A 35 -17.32 -4.37 7.35
N GLU A 36 -16.00 -4.48 7.18
CA GLU A 36 -15.02 -3.74 7.96
C GLU A 36 -15.06 -2.23 7.62
N VAL A 37 -15.31 -1.89 6.35
CA VAL A 37 -15.57 -0.49 5.94
C VAL A 37 -16.79 0.08 6.65
N CYS A 38 -17.92 -0.64 6.62
CA CYS A 38 -19.16 -0.24 7.28
C CYS A 38 -18.93 0.02 8.78
N LYS A 39 -18.23 -0.89 9.45
CA LYS A 39 -17.86 -0.78 10.86
C LYS A 39 -17.04 0.47 11.16
N ARG A 40 -16.04 0.79 10.33
CA ARG A 40 -15.17 1.97 10.52
C ARG A 40 -15.87 3.29 10.26
N LEU A 41 -16.79 3.28 9.31
CA LEU A 41 -17.61 4.44 8.98
C LEU A 41 -18.77 4.62 9.96
N GLY A 42 -19.11 3.60 10.75
CA GLY A 42 -20.25 3.61 11.65
C GLY A 42 -21.58 3.60 10.89
N VAL A 43 -21.63 2.90 9.74
CA VAL A 43 -22.80 2.81 8.87
C VAL A 43 -23.16 1.34 8.62
N ASP A 44 -24.40 1.08 8.23
CA ASP A 44 -24.85 -0.26 7.84
C ASP A 44 -24.55 -0.54 6.36
N MET A 45 -24.49 -1.82 5.98
CA MET A 45 -24.22 -2.25 4.59
C MET A 45 -25.14 -1.59 3.54
N PRO A 46 -26.46 -1.46 3.76
CA PRO A 46 -27.33 -0.79 2.79
C PRO A 46 -26.98 0.70 2.60
N VAL A 47 -26.54 1.37 3.67
CA VAL A 47 -26.12 2.79 3.63
C VAL A 47 -24.81 2.92 2.84
N TRP A 48 -23.88 1.99 3.04
CA TRP A 48 -22.65 1.94 2.27
C TRP A 48 -22.89 1.69 0.78
N ASP A 49 -23.73 0.70 0.44
CA ASP A 49 -24.05 0.39 -0.96
C ASP A 49 -24.71 1.57 -1.68
N GLU A 50 -25.66 2.24 -1.02
CA GLU A 50 -26.30 3.44 -1.56
C GLU A 50 -25.29 4.58 -1.75
N ALA A 51 -24.44 4.83 -0.75
CA ALA A 51 -23.42 5.86 -0.83
C ALA A 51 -22.40 5.58 -1.95
N ASN A 52 -21.98 4.34 -2.12
CA ASN A 52 -21.05 3.93 -3.17
C ASN A 52 -21.64 4.21 -4.57
N GLN A 53 -22.89 3.83 -4.80
CA GLN A 53 -23.57 4.10 -6.07
C GLN A 53 -23.72 5.60 -6.34
N LEU A 54 -24.10 6.37 -5.31
CA LEU A 54 -24.30 7.82 -5.44
C LEU A 54 -22.99 8.57 -5.67
N TRP A 55 -21.88 8.18 -5.02
CA TRP A 55 -20.56 8.76 -5.28
C TRP A 55 -20.08 8.47 -6.70
N VAL A 56 -20.22 7.22 -7.18
CA VAL A 56 -19.91 6.86 -8.58
C VAL A 56 -20.74 7.70 -9.55
N LYS A 57 -22.04 7.85 -9.28
CA LYS A 57 -22.92 8.67 -10.11
C LYS A 57 -22.49 10.14 -10.12
N ARG A 58 -22.12 10.72 -8.97
CA ARG A 58 -21.64 12.11 -8.89
C ARG A 58 -20.33 12.31 -9.64
N MET A 59 -19.40 11.35 -9.56
CA MET A 59 -18.17 11.38 -10.36
C MET A 59 -18.45 11.35 -11.86
N GLN A 60 -19.45 10.58 -12.30
CA GLN A 60 -19.87 10.54 -13.71
C GLN A 60 -20.60 11.81 -14.17
N GLN A 61 -21.36 12.44 -13.28
CA GLN A 61 -22.16 13.63 -13.59
C GLN A 61 -21.39 14.94 -13.44
N ASP A 62 -20.26 14.94 -12.73
CA ASP A 62 -19.44 16.11 -12.53
C ASP A 62 -18.68 16.50 -13.80
N GLN A 63 -19.19 17.50 -14.51
CA GLN A 63 -18.54 18.06 -15.71
C GLN A 63 -17.34 18.95 -15.40
N THR A 64 -17.12 19.31 -14.13
CA THR A 64 -16.00 20.17 -13.71
C THR A 64 -14.75 19.40 -13.33
N MET A 65 -14.82 18.07 -13.28
CA MET A 65 -13.75 17.17 -12.83
C MET A 65 -13.28 17.42 -11.38
N ALA A 66 -13.97 18.25 -10.61
CA ALA A 66 -13.62 18.60 -9.24
C ALA A 66 -13.76 17.40 -8.30
N VAL A 67 -14.87 16.65 -8.40
CA VAL A 67 -15.14 15.45 -7.60
C VAL A 67 -14.11 14.38 -7.92
N MET A 68 -13.83 14.13 -9.21
CA MET A 68 -12.87 13.12 -9.63
C MET A 68 -11.43 13.46 -9.20
N SER A 69 -11.03 14.74 -9.31
CA SER A 69 -9.70 15.21 -8.91
C SER A 69 -9.50 15.07 -7.39
N LEU A 70 -10.47 15.52 -6.59
CA LEU A 70 -10.42 15.39 -5.13
C LEU A 70 -10.49 13.92 -4.68
N TYR A 71 -11.33 13.11 -5.33
CA TYR A 71 -11.38 11.67 -5.10
C TYR A 71 -10.00 11.03 -5.29
N GLY A 72 -9.33 11.28 -6.43
CA GLY A 72 -8.00 10.73 -6.71
C GLY A 72 -6.96 11.17 -5.66
N GLN A 73 -7.01 12.43 -5.23
CA GLN A 73 -6.15 12.95 -4.18
C GLN A 73 -6.38 12.22 -2.84
N TYR A 74 -7.63 12.06 -2.40
CA TYR A 74 -7.93 11.36 -1.14
C TYR A 74 -7.64 9.87 -1.23
N TYR A 75 -7.90 9.25 -2.38
CA TYR A 75 -7.63 7.85 -2.63
C TYR A 75 -6.14 7.53 -2.50
N GLY A 76 -5.28 8.36 -3.07
CA GLY A 76 -3.82 8.23 -2.95
C GLY A 76 -3.29 8.51 -1.54
N ASN A 77 -4.04 9.25 -0.72
CA ASN A 77 -3.71 9.56 0.67
C ASN A 77 -4.54 8.75 1.68
N ALA A 78 -5.16 7.64 1.27
CA ALA A 78 -6.04 6.85 2.14
C ALA A 78 -5.35 6.35 3.42
N ASN A 79 -4.03 6.14 3.37
CA ASN A 79 -3.24 5.69 4.52
C ASN A 79 -3.10 6.75 5.62
N THR A 80 -3.33 8.03 5.33
CA THR A 80 -3.31 9.11 6.34
C THR A 80 -4.70 9.42 6.90
N HIS A 81 -5.73 8.71 6.43
CA HIS A 81 -7.13 8.98 6.78
C HIS A 81 -7.45 8.56 8.22
N PRO A 82 -8.03 9.40 9.10
CA PRO A 82 -8.23 9.04 10.52
C PRO A 82 -8.99 7.74 10.79
N LYS A 83 -10.01 7.40 9.97
CA LYS A 83 -10.81 6.16 10.10
C LYS A 83 -10.21 4.93 9.41
N PHE A 84 -9.26 5.15 8.50
CA PHE A 84 -8.67 4.11 7.65
C PHE A 84 -7.14 4.11 7.71
N ASN A 85 -6.55 4.83 8.66
CA ASN A 85 -5.15 4.70 9.02
C ASN A 85 -5.03 3.40 9.79
N ASP A 86 -5.01 2.31 9.03
CA ASP A 86 -4.63 0.99 9.52
C ASP A 86 -3.15 1.00 9.87
N SER A 87 -2.84 1.56 11.03
CA SER A 87 -1.56 1.32 11.67
C SER A 87 -1.46 -0.13 12.21
N VAL A 88 -2.40 -1.03 11.90
CA VAL A 88 -2.41 -2.39 12.44
C VAL A 88 -3.09 -3.36 11.46
N LYS A 89 -2.30 -3.98 10.56
CA LYS A 89 -2.26 -5.44 10.60
C LYS A 89 -1.16 -5.76 11.61
N GLU A 90 -1.49 -6.55 12.63
CA GLU A 90 -0.48 -7.20 13.47
C GLU A 90 0.36 -8.13 12.58
N SER A 91 1.37 -7.57 11.89
CA SER A 91 2.58 -8.30 11.60
C SER A 91 3.41 -8.25 12.87
N ASN A 92 3.76 -9.42 13.38
CA ASN A 92 4.53 -9.63 14.61
C ASN A 92 6.00 -9.15 14.49
N GLN A 93 6.27 -7.95 13.96
CA GLN A 93 7.62 -7.41 13.86
C GLN A 93 7.65 -5.91 14.14
N GLU A 94 8.44 -5.55 15.16
CA GLU A 94 8.86 -4.18 15.51
C GLU A 94 9.15 -3.33 14.27
N GLY A 95 8.50 -2.16 14.18
CA GLY A 95 8.96 -1.03 13.38
C GLY A 95 7.91 -0.47 12.41
N ASP A 96 7.79 0.86 12.38
CA ASP A 96 7.09 1.60 11.33
C ASP A 96 7.91 1.55 10.03
N TYR A 97 7.85 0.40 9.34
CA TYR A 97 8.60 0.16 8.12
C TYR A 97 8.12 1.04 6.96
N LEU A 98 6.88 1.54 7.00
CA LEU A 98 6.37 2.50 6.03
C LEU A 98 7.08 3.85 6.17
N ALA A 99 7.19 4.37 7.40
CA ALA A 99 8.00 5.57 7.63
C ALA A 99 9.48 5.31 7.32
N LYS A 100 9.99 4.11 7.61
CA LYS A 100 11.38 3.76 7.33
C LYS A 100 11.68 3.76 5.82
N ILE A 101 10.88 3.06 5.00
CA ILE A 101 11.11 3.00 3.54
C ILE A 101 10.99 4.37 2.88
N GLN A 102 10.18 5.26 3.45
CA GLN A 102 10.06 6.64 3.00
C GLN A 102 11.28 7.50 3.34
N ASN A 103 11.95 7.27 4.48
CA ASN A 103 12.99 8.18 5.00
C ASN A 103 14.41 7.62 4.92
N ASP A 104 14.56 6.33 4.68
CA ASP A 104 15.83 5.62 4.58
C ASP A 104 16.02 5.04 3.17
N GLU A 105 16.86 5.71 2.37
CA GLU A 105 17.21 5.30 1.01
C GLU A 105 17.80 3.88 0.99
N ALA A 106 18.68 3.57 1.94
CA ALA A 106 19.32 2.27 1.99
C ALA A 106 18.28 1.17 2.27
N PHE A 107 17.32 1.42 3.15
CA PHE A 107 16.26 0.45 3.41
C PHE A 107 15.36 0.19 2.18
N TYR A 108 15.06 1.21 1.38
CA TYR A 108 14.37 1.02 0.10
C TYR A 108 15.17 0.11 -0.85
N TYR A 109 16.46 0.39 -1.05
CA TYR A 109 17.30 -0.42 -1.94
C TYR A 109 17.57 -1.83 -1.40
N GLU A 110 17.58 -2.02 -0.08
CA GLU A 110 17.60 -3.34 0.54
C GLU A 110 16.37 -4.16 0.15
N LEU A 111 15.18 -3.58 0.28
CA LEU A 111 13.93 -4.27 -0.09
C LEU A 111 13.83 -4.49 -1.61
N CYS A 112 14.39 -3.62 -2.44
CA CYS A 112 14.53 -3.89 -3.89
C CYS A 112 15.34 -5.17 -4.13
N GLY A 113 16.47 -5.34 -3.45
CA GLY A 113 17.31 -6.53 -3.54
C GLY A 113 16.60 -7.78 -3.02
N ALA A 114 15.95 -7.68 -1.86
CA ALA A 114 15.17 -8.77 -1.28
C ALA A 114 14.03 -9.24 -2.20
N ARG A 115 13.29 -8.29 -2.79
CA ARG A 115 12.22 -8.57 -3.75
C ARG A 115 12.72 -9.33 -4.97
N GLN A 116 13.86 -8.88 -5.53
CA GLN A 116 14.45 -9.51 -6.70
C GLN A 116 14.91 -10.94 -6.39
N ALA A 117 15.58 -11.14 -5.25
CA ALA A 117 15.98 -12.45 -4.77
C ALA A 117 14.78 -13.39 -4.54
N ALA A 118 13.67 -12.87 -4.02
CA ALA A 118 12.44 -13.63 -3.82
C ALA A 118 11.88 -14.13 -5.16
N TYR A 119 11.84 -13.27 -6.19
CA TYR A 119 11.42 -13.69 -7.53
C TYR A 119 12.35 -14.74 -8.13
N GLU A 120 13.67 -14.60 -7.97
CA GLU A 120 14.66 -15.59 -8.43
C GLU A 120 14.52 -16.94 -7.71
N ALA A 121 14.08 -16.91 -6.44
CA ALA A 121 13.72 -18.08 -5.65
C ALA A 121 12.35 -18.68 -6.00
N GLY A 122 11.58 -18.08 -6.93
CA GLY A 122 10.24 -18.54 -7.30
C GLY A 122 9.13 -18.10 -6.33
N LEU A 123 9.41 -17.16 -5.42
CA LEU A 123 8.45 -16.55 -4.52
C LEU A 123 7.85 -15.28 -5.14
N ASP A 124 6.65 -14.88 -4.69
CA ASP A 124 6.14 -13.54 -4.98
C ASP A 124 6.82 -12.52 -4.05
N GLY A 125 7.81 -11.81 -4.56
CA GLY A 125 8.55 -10.82 -3.79
C GLY A 125 7.71 -9.65 -3.28
N ALA A 126 6.62 -9.28 -3.96
CA ALA A 126 5.74 -8.21 -3.49
C ALA A 126 4.92 -8.71 -2.29
N GLN A 127 4.38 -9.92 -2.38
CA GLN A 127 3.68 -10.56 -1.27
C GLN A 127 4.62 -10.79 -0.08
N TRP A 128 5.85 -11.24 -0.33
CA TRP A 128 6.84 -11.44 0.73
C TRP A 128 7.17 -10.14 1.48
N ILE A 129 7.34 -9.02 0.76
CA ILE A 129 7.53 -7.70 1.41
C ILE A 129 6.31 -7.34 2.25
N GLN A 130 5.10 -7.54 1.72
CA GLN A 130 3.87 -7.25 2.44
C GLN A 130 3.73 -8.08 3.71
N ASP A 131 4.07 -9.37 3.66
CA ASP A 131 3.96 -10.29 4.80
C ASP A 131 5.01 -10.00 5.89
N ASN A 132 6.23 -9.62 5.50
CA ASN A 132 7.35 -9.40 6.44
C ASN A 132 7.45 -7.96 6.95
N TYR A 133 7.04 -6.97 6.15
CA TYR A 133 7.22 -5.55 6.47
C TYR A 133 5.91 -4.74 6.48
N GLY A 134 4.77 -5.35 6.14
CA GLY A 134 3.48 -4.65 6.07
C GLY A 134 3.40 -3.60 4.96
N ILE A 135 4.37 -3.57 4.04
CA ILE A 135 4.44 -2.59 2.95
C ILE A 135 3.71 -3.15 1.74
N SER A 136 2.63 -2.50 1.32
CA SER A 136 1.89 -2.90 0.11
C SER A 136 2.69 -2.60 -1.16
N LEU A 137 2.34 -3.27 -2.26
CA LEU A 137 2.94 -2.97 -3.57
C LEU A 137 2.71 -1.50 -3.97
N GLY A 138 1.53 -0.93 -3.66
CA GLY A 138 1.22 0.47 -3.94
C GLY A 138 2.09 1.44 -3.14
N ASP A 139 2.28 1.19 -1.85
CA ASP A 139 3.18 1.98 -1.01
C ASP A 139 4.63 1.90 -1.53
N PHE A 140 5.08 0.70 -1.89
CA PHE A 140 6.41 0.47 -2.46
C PHE A 140 6.62 1.25 -3.77
N GLN A 141 5.64 1.24 -4.68
CA GLN A 141 5.70 1.99 -5.93
C GLN A 141 5.73 3.51 -5.72
N SER A 142 4.98 4.02 -4.75
CA SER A 142 4.98 5.45 -4.42
C SER A 142 6.36 5.94 -3.97
N VAL A 143 7.06 5.10 -3.20
CA VAL A 143 8.41 5.37 -2.68
C VAL A 143 9.48 5.21 -3.75
N ALA A 144 9.30 4.29 -4.69
CA ALA A 144 10.20 4.13 -5.83
C ALA A 144 10.33 5.43 -6.64
N MET A 145 9.22 6.14 -6.89
CA MET A 145 9.25 7.42 -7.59
C MET A 145 10.05 8.49 -6.83
N LYS A 146 9.95 8.51 -5.49
CA LYS A 146 10.70 9.44 -4.64
C LYS A 146 12.20 9.23 -4.78
N TRP A 147 12.68 7.99 -4.68
CA TRP A 147 14.11 7.69 -4.72
C TRP A 147 14.69 7.76 -6.14
N MET A 148 13.89 7.47 -7.18
CA MET A 148 14.33 7.66 -8.57
C MET A 148 14.66 9.13 -8.89
N ALA A 149 14.04 10.09 -8.21
CA ALA A 149 14.39 11.51 -8.37
C ALA A 149 15.75 11.87 -7.75
N ASN A 150 16.33 11.01 -6.91
CA ASN A 150 17.60 11.24 -6.21
C ASN A 150 18.79 10.59 -6.94
N MET A 151 19.28 11.23 -8.00
CA MET A 151 20.33 10.67 -8.87
C MET A 151 21.75 10.68 -8.26
N GLY A 152 21.97 11.36 -7.13
CA GLY A 152 23.31 11.59 -6.57
C GLY A 152 24.01 10.34 -6.02
N ASN A 153 23.23 9.35 -5.56
CA ASN A 153 23.76 8.14 -4.91
C ASN A 153 23.51 6.85 -5.71
N ILE A 154 22.99 6.96 -6.94
CA ILE A 154 22.41 5.83 -7.66
C ILE A 154 23.40 4.67 -7.85
N GLU A 155 24.66 4.95 -8.22
CA GLU A 155 25.66 3.89 -8.42
C GLU A 155 25.98 3.14 -7.11
N LYS A 156 26.15 3.87 -6.01
CA LYS A 156 26.40 3.29 -4.69
C LYS A 156 25.21 2.43 -4.24
N MET A 157 24.00 2.93 -4.45
CA MET A 157 22.78 2.25 -4.04
C MET A 157 22.47 1.02 -4.91
N LEU A 158 22.78 1.06 -6.21
CA LEU A 158 22.67 -0.12 -7.07
C LEU A 158 23.63 -1.25 -6.63
N ARG A 159 24.88 -0.91 -6.29
CA ARG A 159 25.82 -1.90 -5.71
C ARG A 159 25.32 -2.44 -4.38
N TYR A 160 24.73 -1.60 -3.53
CA TYR A 160 24.14 -2.02 -2.27
C TYR A 160 22.93 -2.94 -2.50
N GLN A 161 22.07 -2.65 -3.48
CA GLN A 161 20.96 -3.50 -3.88
C GLN A 161 21.45 -4.87 -4.35
N GLU A 162 22.47 -4.92 -5.22
CA GLU A 162 23.07 -6.19 -5.68
C GLU A 162 23.65 -7.01 -4.52
N GLN A 163 24.31 -6.35 -3.57
CA GLN A 163 24.80 -7.01 -2.36
C GLN A 163 23.65 -7.63 -1.56
N LYS A 164 22.59 -6.85 -1.29
CA LYS A 164 21.42 -7.32 -0.54
C LYS A 164 20.67 -8.41 -1.26
N GLN A 165 20.55 -8.34 -2.58
CA GLN A 165 19.97 -9.41 -3.38
C GLN A 165 20.69 -10.74 -3.14
N ARG A 166 22.04 -10.76 -3.14
CA ARG A 166 22.80 -11.99 -2.87
C ARG A 166 22.56 -12.52 -1.45
N GLU A 167 22.56 -11.64 -0.44
CA GLU A 167 22.29 -12.00 0.95
C GLU A 167 20.89 -12.65 1.11
N TYR A 168 19.86 -12.06 0.50
CA TYR A 168 18.50 -12.61 0.54
C TYR A 168 18.35 -13.88 -0.31
N ALA A 169 19.05 -14.00 -1.44
CA ALA A 169 19.03 -15.21 -2.25
C ALA A 169 19.62 -16.41 -1.48
N GLU A 170 20.70 -16.20 -0.73
CA GLU A 170 21.24 -17.21 0.18
C GLU A 170 20.26 -17.56 1.31
N LYS A 171 19.57 -16.56 1.88
CA LYS A 171 18.56 -16.76 2.90
C LYS A 171 17.40 -17.62 2.38
N PHE A 172 16.81 -17.25 1.24
CA PHE A 172 15.70 -18.01 0.64
C PHE A 172 16.13 -19.42 0.21
N SER A 173 17.35 -19.57 -0.32
CA SER A 173 17.90 -20.89 -0.65
C SER A 173 18.00 -21.79 0.60
N LYS A 174 18.44 -21.27 1.74
CA LYS A 174 18.48 -22.02 3.01
C LYS A 174 17.09 -22.34 3.56
N GLU A 175 16.16 -21.38 3.48
CA GLU A 175 14.77 -21.56 3.96
C GLU A 175 13.99 -22.56 3.09
N MET A 176 14.25 -22.62 1.78
CA MET A 176 13.62 -23.57 0.86
C MET A 176 14.36 -24.92 0.77
N GLY A 177 15.66 -24.95 1.05
CA GLY A 177 16.51 -26.15 1.00
C GLY A 177 16.65 -26.90 2.33
N GLY A 178 16.22 -26.31 3.45
CA GLY A 178 16.40 -26.86 4.81
C GLY A 178 15.49 -28.03 5.20
N GLY A 179 14.98 -28.80 4.24
CA GLY A 179 14.03 -29.90 4.50
C GLY A 179 14.38 -31.28 3.95
N VAL A 180 15.31 -31.46 3.00
CA VAL A 180 15.45 -32.76 2.31
C VAL A 180 16.88 -33.12 1.83
N ALA A 181 17.97 -32.72 2.50
CA ALA A 181 19.30 -33.08 1.98
C ALA A 181 20.41 -33.31 3.02
N ASP A 182 20.13 -33.99 4.14
CA ASP A 182 21.22 -34.45 5.04
C ASP A 182 21.05 -35.88 5.60
N ASP A 183 20.22 -36.74 5.01
CA ASP A 183 20.08 -38.14 5.46
C ASP A 183 19.95 -39.13 4.29
N ILE A 184 20.99 -39.28 3.47
CA ILE A 184 21.22 -40.54 2.77
C ILE A 184 22.72 -40.88 2.86
N GLU A 185 23.07 -41.64 3.89
CA GLU A 185 24.25 -42.50 3.85
C GLU A 185 24.00 -43.63 2.83
N PHE A 186 24.88 -43.77 1.84
CA PHE A 186 25.04 -44.98 1.02
C PHE A 186 26.49 -45.43 1.07
#